data_AF-A0A9W7LP72-F1
#
_entry.id   AF-A0A9W7LP72-F1
#
_cell.length_a   1.000
_cell.length_b   1.000
_cell.length_c   1.000
_cell.angle_alpha   90.00
_cell.angle_beta   90.00
_cell.angle_gamma   90.00
#
_symmetry.space_group_name_H-M   'P 1'
#
loop_
_entity.id
_entity.type
_entity.pdbx_description
1 polymer ?
#
loop_
_entity_poly.entity_id
_entity_poly.type
_entity_poly.pdbx_seq_one_letter_code
_entity_poly.pdbx_strand_id
1 'polypeptide(L)'
;MAKLMPEYDRKSELKAFNETKADFKGLVDSGIKQVPQIFHHPPDPLENGPSVSVGGIHVSISVIDLEGAKEDPGTRRKLIKKVRCASESWGFFQVVNHGIPVSILEEIKDGVVRFFEQDLEVKNKFFTRDVRTKKVTYNSNFNLYSSPEANWRDTLLCFMAPDPPLPEYLPEVSRDIMMEYSKQVMQLGYFLFELLSKALGLHPDHLEDMNCAKKLGILSHYYLACPQLELTLGTTKHSDNDFPTVLLQDQIGGLQVHQNQWVDVPLTPVPW
;
A
#
# COMPACT_ATOMS: atom_id res chain seq x y z
N MET A 1 49.34 -2.14 -0.16
CA MET A 1 48.52 -2.35 1.06
C MET A 1 47.07 -2.06 0.69
N ALA A 2 46.24 -3.09 0.56
CA ALA A 2 44.80 -2.89 0.40
C ALA A 2 44.28 -2.27 1.70
N LYS A 3 43.70 -1.08 1.61
CA LYS A 3 42.97 -0.47 2.72
C LYS A 3 41.79 -1.41 2.99
N LEU A 4 41.84 -2.16 4.09
CA LEU A 4 40.67 -2.87 4.60
C LEU A 4 39.58 -1.82 4.76
N MET A 5 38.56 -1.87 3.90
CA MET A 5 37.37 -1.07 4.13
C MET A 5 36.80 -1.51 5.47
N PRO A 6 36.46 -0.58 6.38
CA PRO A 6 35.85 -0.95 7.65
C PRO A 6 34.61 -1.80 7.36
N GLU A 7 34.47 -2.89 8.12
CA GLU A 7 33.31 -3.76 8.05
C GLU A 7 32.05 -2.93 8.27
N TYR A 8 31.07 -3.07 7.38
CA TYR A 8 29.86 -2.28 7.39
C TYR A 8 29.02 -2.60 8.64
N ASP A 9 28.91 -1.65 9.56
CA ASP A 9 28.09 -1.76 10.77
C ASP A 9 26.66 -1.28 10.51
N ARG A 10 25.86 -2.15 9.90
CA ARG A 10 24.43 -1.92 9.64
C ARG A 10 23.66 -1.54 10.90
N LYS A 11 23.99 -2.12 12.06
CA LYS A 11 23.24 -1.90 13.30
C LYS A 11 23.38 -0.46 13.78
N SER A 12 24.60 0.09 13.69
CA SER A 12 24.85 1.49 14.03
C SER A 12 24.17 2.45 13.05
N GLU A 13 24.19 2.15 11.74
CA GLU A 13 23.49 2.98 10.74
C GLU A 13 21.97 3.00 10.96
N LEU A 14 21.33 1.84 11.18
CA LEU A 14 19.90 1.76 11.50
C LEU A 14 19.55 2.53 12.78
N LYS A 15 20.41 2.45 13.79
CA LYS A 15 20.20 3.17 15.06
C LYS A 15 20.27 4.67 14.82
N ALA A 16 21.29 5.15 14.11
CA ALA A 16 21.43 6.57 13.77
C ALA A 16 20.24 7.07 12.95
N PHE A 17 19.84 6.33 11.91
CA PHE A 17 18.66 6.66 11.09
C PHE A 17 17.37 6.71 11.90
N ASN A 18 17.18 5.78 12.84
CA ASN A 18 16.00 5.79 13.69
C ASN A 18 16.00 6.93 14.73
N GLU A 19 17.17 7.28 15.28
CA GLU A 19 17.32 8.31 16.32
C GLU A 19 17.09 9.72 15.79
N THR A 20 17.43 9.97 14.52
CA THR A 20 17.09 11.26 13.88
C THR A 20 15.59 11.47 13.82
N LYS A 21 14.80 10.38 13.83
CA LYS A 21 13.39 10.36 13.41
C LYS A 21 13.20 11.03 12.05
N ALA A 22 14.28 11.17 11.28
CA ALA A 22 14.25 11.80 9.99
C ALA A 22 13.45 10.91 9.06
N ASP A 23 12.68 11.57 8.24
CA ASP A 23 11.93 10.93 7.19
C ASP A 23 12.72 11.03 5.89
N PHE A 24 12.23 10.33 4.86
CA PHE A 24 12.88 10.39 3.56
C PHE A 24 12.81 11.79 2.97
N LYS A 25 11.83 12.62 3.36
CA LYS A 25 11.76 14.02 2.95
C LYS A 25 12.98 14.79 3.45
N GLY A 26 13.30 14.71 4.73
CA GLY A 26 14.50 15.34 5.30
C GLY A 26 15.80 14.82 4.67
N LEU A 27 15.87 13.53 4.34
CA LEU A 27 17.01 12.97 3.60
C LEU A 27 17.12 13.56 2.18
N VAL A 28 16.03 13.56 1.42
CA VAL A 28 16.00 14.07 0.03
C VAL A 28 16.26 15.58 0.01
N ASP A 29 15.61 16.35 0.88
CA ASP A 29 15.76 17.81 0.99
C ASP A 29 17.19 18.21 1.39
N SER A 30 17.94 17.32 2.06
CA SER A 30 19.37 17.53 2.35
C SER A 30 20.28 17.39 1.12
N GLY A 31 19.73 16.98 -0.03
CA GLY A 31 20.44 16.87 -1.30
C GLY A 31 21.35 15.65 -1.39
N ILE A 32 20.97 14.53 -0.75
CA ILE A 32 21.73 13.29 -0.85
C ILE A 32 21.91 12.87 -2.31
N LYS A 33 23.13 12.45 -2.64
CA LYS A 33 23.49 11.91 -3.96
C LYS A 33 23.63 10.40 -3.95
N GLN A 34 23.82 9.83 -2.76
CA GLN A 34 23.99 8.40 -2.57
C GLN A 34 22.97 7.92 -1.55
N VAL A 35 22.33 6.80 -1.89
CA VAL A 35 21.39 6.11 -1.01
C VAL A 35 22.17 5.43 0.12
N PRO A 36 21.78 5.63 1.40
CA PRO A 36 22.38 4.93 2.54
C PRO A 36 22.32 3.40 2.40
N GLN A 37 23.34 2.69 2.90
CA GLN A 37 23.51 1.25 2.62
C GLN A 37 22.43 0.39 3.28
N ILE A 38 21.77 0.88 4.35
CA ILE A 38 20.57 0.24 4.94
C ILE A 38 19.40 0.09 3.96
N PHE A 39 19.35 0.87 2.88
CA PHE A 39 18.32 0.83 1.84
C PHE A 39 18.78 0.13 0.56
N HIS A 40 19.98 -0.44 0.53
CA HIS A 40 20.48 -1.18 -0.64
C HIS A 40 19.86 -2.56 -0.67
N HIS A 41 19.19 -2.88 -1.78
CA HIS A 41 18.64 -4.20 -2.04
C HIS A 41 19.63 -5.00 -2.89
N PRO A 42 19.87 -6.29 -2.57
CA PRO A 42 20.70 -7.13 -3.41
C PRO A 42 20.05 -7.27 -4.80
N PRO A 43 20.86 -7.44 -5.87
CA PRO A 43 20.33 -7.68 -7.21
C PRO A 43 19.35 -8.86 -7.18
N ASP A 44 18.18 -8.68 -7.76
CA ASP A 44 17.16 -9.72 -7.77
C ASP A 44 17.54 -10.82 -8.78
N PRO A 45 17.70 -12.09 -8.35
CA PRO A 45 17.89 -13.19 -9.28
C PRO A 45 16.77 -13.31 -10.32
N LEU A 46 15.55 -12.84 -9.98
CA LEU A 46 14.37 -12.83 -10.84
C LEU A 46 14.33 -11.64 -11.82
N GLU A 47 15.20 -10.64 -11.66
CA GLU A 47 15.34 -9.49 -12.58
C GLU A 47 16.26 -9.78 -13.78
N ASN A 48 16.85 -10.98 -13.89
CA ASN A 48 17.74 -11.34 -15.00
C ASN A 48 17.04 -11.55 -16.36
N GLY A 49 15.78 -11.14 -16.49
CA GLY A 49 15.15 -10.92 -17.79
C GLY A 49 15.25 -9.43 -18.15
N PRO A 50 15.47 -9.06 -19.42
CA PRO A 50 15.00 -7.74 -19.87
C PRO A 50 13.53 -7.58 -19.45
N SER A 51 12.99 -6.36 -19.42
CA SER A 51 11.55 -6.15 -19.52
C SER A 51 11.07 -6.74 -20.85
N VAL A 52 10.89 -8.05 -20.79
CA VAL A 52 10.42 -9.03 -21.72
C VAL A 52 9.10 -8.69 -22.34
N SER A 53 8.99 -7.67 -23.20
CA SER A 53 8.07 -7.78 -24.33
C SER A 53 8.56 -8.91 -25.28
N VAL A 54 8.75 -10.13 -24.77
CA VAL A 54 9.02 -11.35 -25.54
C VAL A 54 7.71 -12.08 -25.62
N GLY A 55 7.12 -12.02 -26.82
CA GLY A 55 6.12 -12.98 -27.26
C GLY A 55 4.72 -12.73 -26.74
N GLY A 56 4.08 -11.61 -27.13
CA GLY A 56 2.65 -11.56 -27.46
C GLY A 56 1.61 -11.93 -26.39
N ILE A 57 2.01 -12.30 -25.16
CA ILE A 57 1.10 -12.52 -24.05
C ILE A 57 0.95 -11.16 -23.37
N HIS A 58 -0.05 -10.40 -23.80
CA HIS A 58 -0.52 -9.25 -23.05
C HIS A 58 -1.11 -9.76 -21.75
N VAL A 59 -0.28 -9.80 -20.71
CA VAL A 59 -0.69 -10.16 -19.36
C VAL A 59 -1.63 -9.07 -18.87
N SER A 60 -2.94 -9.29 -19.06
CA SER A 60 -3.96 -8.31 -18.69
C SER A 60 -4.47 -8.61 -17.29
N ILE A 61 -4.18 -7.71 -16.35
CA ILE A 61 -4.85 -7.69 -15.05
C ILE A 61 -6.34 -7.42 -15.29
N SER A 62 -7.20 -8.20 -14.64
CA SER A 62 -8.64 -8.08 -14.82
C SER A 62 -9.15 -6.76 -14.24
N VAL A 63 -9.96 -6.04 -15.01
CA VAL A 63 -10.72 -4.88 -14.54
C VAL A 63 -12.17 -5.31 -14.32
N ILE A 64 -12.66 -5.11 -13.11
CA ILE A 64 -13.98 -5.55 -12.67
C ILE A 64 -14.88 -4.33 -12.45
N ASP A 65 -15.87 -4.19 -13.30
CA ASP A 65 -16.91 -3.17 -13.19
C ASP A 65 -17.97 -3.58 -12.16
N LEU A 66 -18.17 -2.74 -11.15
CA LEU A 66 -19.13 -2.96 -10.07
C LEU A 66 -20.49 -2.27 -10.32
N GLU A 67 -20.66 -1.54 -11.43
CA GLU A 67 -21.91 -0.86 -11.77
C GLU A 67 -23.07 -1.85 -11.92
N GLY A 68 -24.24 -1.47 -11.37
CA GLY A 68 -25.48 -2.25 -11.50
C GLY A 68 -25.49 -3.58 -10.72
N ALA A 69 -24.40 -3.91 -10.03
CA ALA A 69 -24.27 -5.20 -9.34
C ALA A 69 -25.11 -5.31 -8.06
N LYS A 70 -25.51 -4.18 -7.48
CA LYS A 70 -26.41 -4.15 -6.32
C LYS A 70 -27.88 -4.26 -6.76
N GLU A 71 -28.19 -3.82 -7.97
CA GLU A 71 -29.54 -3.66 -8.49
C GLU A 71 -29.99 -4.85 -9.36
N ASP A 72 -29.11 -5.41 -10.20
CA ASP A 72 -29.46 -6.48 -11.14
C ASP A 72 -28.82 -7.84 -10.75
N PRO A 73 -29.64 -8.86 -10.38
CA PRO A 73 -29.15 -10.19 -10.07
C PRO A 73 -28.38 -10.87 -11.22
N GLY A 74 -28.70 -10.54 -12.48
CA GLY A 74 -28.01 -11.07 -13.65
C GLY A 74 -26.57 -10.59 -13.73
N THR A 75 -26.38 -9.28 -13.61
CA THR A 75 -25.09 -8.58 -13.55
C THR A 75 -24.29 -9.07 -12.35
N ARG A 76 -24.93 -9.17 -11.19
CA ARG A 76 -24.28 -9.70 -9.98
C ARG A 76 -23.73 -11.11 -10.17
N ARG A 77 -24.47 -12.01 -10.84
CA ARG A 77 -24.00 -13.38 -11.13
C ARG A 77 -22.79 -13.39 -12.06
N LYS A 78 -22.76 -12.53 -13.08
CA LYS A 78 -21.61 -12.38 -13.98
C LYS A 78 -20.40 -11.83 -13.21
N LEU A 79 -20.62 -10.85 -12.34
CA LEU A 79 -19.60 -10.26 -11.50
C LEU A 79 -18.94 -11.30 -10.58
N ILE A 80 -19.74 -12.12 -9.87
CA ILE A 80 -19.21 -13.19 -9.01
C ILE A 80 -18.29 -14.15 -9.78
N LYS A 81 -18.65 -14.51 -11.02
CA LYS A 81 -17.79 -15.34 -11.88
C LYS A 81 -16.48 -14.64 -12.23
N LYS A 82 -16.52 -13.34 -12.57
CA LYS A 82 -15.31 -12.55 -12.85
C LYS A 82 -14.39 -12.48 -11.63
N VAL A 83 -14.95 -12.16 -10.45
CA VAL A 83 -14.21 -12.12 -9.18
C VAL A 83 -13.56 -13.47 -8.89
N ARG A 84 -14.30 -14.57 -9.07
CA ARG A 84 -13.75 -15.92 -8.92
C ARG A 84 -12.55 -16.16 -9.83
N CYS A 85 -12.73 -15.96 -11.13
CA CYS A 85 -11.67 -16.21 -12.11
C CYS A 85 -10.43 -15.35 -11.87
N ALA A 86 -10.61 -14.07 -11.55
CA ALA A 86 -9.50 -13.17 -11.26
C ALA A 86 -8.77 -13.56 -9.97
N SER A 87 -9.51 -13.94 -8.92
CA SER A 87 -8.93 -14.37 -7.64
C SER A 87 -8.16 -15.70 -7.79
N GLU A 88 -8.70 -16.68 -8.53
CA GLU A 88 -8.05 -17.98 -8.77
C GLU A 88 -6.83 -17.86 -9.68
N SER A 89 -6.89 -16.97 -10.68
CA SER A 89 -5.81 -16.86 -11.68
C SER A 89 -4.67 -15.96 -11.18
N TRP A 90 -5.01 -14.80 -10.60
CA TRP A 90 -4.06 -13.75 -10.26
C TRP A 90 -3.92 -13.50 -8.76
N GLY A 91 -4.99 -13.71 -7.99
CA GLY A 91 -5.09 -13.14 -6.65
C GLY A 91 -5.13 -11.61 -6.66
N PHE A 92 -5.29 -10.97 -7.82
CA PHE A 92 -5.23 -9.52 -8.01
C PHE A 92 -6.16 -9.07 -9.14
N PHE A 93 -6.86 -7.96 -8.94
CA PHE A 93 -7.71 -7.32 -9.95
C PHE A 93 -7.97 -5.86 -9.60
N GLN A 94 -8.31 -5.07 -10.62
CA GLN A 94 -8.74 -3.68 -10.46
C GLN A 94 -10.27 -3.63 -10.40
N VAL A 95 -10.82 -2.64 -9.71
CA VAL A 95 -12.27 -2.39 -9.66
C VAL A 95 -12.59 -0.98 -10.17
N VAL A 96 -13.67 -0.84 -10.94
CA VAL A 96 -14.21 0.45 -11.40
C VAL A 96 -15.69 0.56 -11.04
N ASN A 97 -16.24 1.78 -11.09
CA ASN A 97 -17.62 2.06 -10.67
C ASN A 97 -17.95 1.51 -9.28
N HIS A 98 -16.96 1.57 -8.37
CA HIS A 98 -17.04 1.02 -7.02
C HIS A 98 -17.89 1.85 -6.05
N GLY A 99 -18.40 3.00 -6.50
CA GLY A 99 -19.33 3.85 -5.75
C GLY A 99 -18.70 4.82 -4.74
N ILE A 100 -17.36 4.87 -4.64
CA ILE A 100 -16.67 5.88 -3.83
C ILE A 100 -16.53 7.15 -4.69
N PRO A 101 -16.99 8.32 -4.24
CA PRO A 101 -16.88 9.55 -5.03
C PRO A 101 -15.42 9.90 -5.36
N VAL A 102 -15.17 10.30 -6.60
CA VAL A 102 -13.84 10.73 -7.05
C VAL A 102 -13.28 11.85 -6.17
N SER A 103 -14.12 12.79 -5.72
CA SER A 103 -13.70 13.85 -4.81
C SER A 103 -13.12 13.33 -3.49
N ILE A 104 -13.62 12.20 -2.97
CA ILE A 104 -13.07 11.55 -1.77
C ILE A 104 -11.73 10.89 -2.08
N LEU A 105 -11.59 10.26 -3.25
CA LEU A 105 -10.34 9.63 -3.68
C LEU A 105 -9.22 10.65 -3.92
N GLU A 106 -9.52 11.80 -4.53
CA GLU A 106 -8.55 12.88 -4.71
C GLU A 106 -8.19 13.53 -3.38
N GLU A 107 -9.20 13.87 -2.56
CA GLU A 107 -8.96 14.55 -1.29
C GLU A 107 -8.20 13.68 -0.28
N ILE A 108 -8.34 12.35 -0.31
CA ILE A 108 -7.53 11.48 0.57
C ILE A 108 -6.07 11.46 0.13
N LYS A 109 -5.79 11.45 -1.19
CA LYS A 109 -4.42 11.54 -1.70
C LYS A 109 -3.80 12.88 -1.31
N ASP A 110 -4.52 13.98 -1.53
CA ASP A 110 -4.07 15.31 -1.15
C ASP A 110 -3.89 15.45 0.37
N GLY A 111 -4.79 14.89 1.17
CA GLY A 111 -4.68 14.85 2.63
C GLY A 111 -3.43 14.11 3.11
N VAL A 112 -3.11 12.98 2.48
CA VAL A 112 -1.88 12.24 2.75
C VAL A 112 -0.65 13.08 2.41
N VAL A 113 -0.61 13.70 1.24
CA VAL A 113 0.50 14.59 0.85
C VAL A 113 0.64 15.75 1.83
N ARG A 114 -0.47 16.42 2.19
CA ARG A 114 -0.48 17.51 3.18
C ARG A 114 0.11 17.08 4.52
N PHE A 115 -0.12 15.84 4.97
CA PHE A 115 0.51 15.31 6.18
C PHE A 115 2.03 15.16 6.02
N PHE A 116 2.50 14.52 4.95
CA PHE A 116 3.94 14.26 4.76
C PHE A 116 4.75 15.53 4.45
N GLU A 117 4.10 16.57 3.90
CA GLU A 117 4.72 17.88 3.65
C GLU A 117 4.73 18.81 4.87
N GLN A 118 4.16 18.40 6.02
CA GLN A 118 4.31 19.17 7.26
C GLN A 118 5.73 19.12 7.82
N ASP A 119 6.05 20.10 8.67
CA ASP A 119 7.28 20.11 9.44
C ASP A 119 7.47 18.83 10.25
N LEU A 120 8.73 18.41 10.38
CA LEU A 120 9.11 17.19 11.09
C LEU A 120 8.61 17.18 12.55
N GLU A 121 8.55 18.34 13.21
CA GLU A 121 8.02 18.47 14.57
C GLU A 121 6.55 18.01 14.67
N VAL A 122 5.73 18.34 13.68
CA VAL A 122 4.31 17.96 13.65
C VAL A 122 4.18 16.46 13.40
N LYS A 123 4.90 15.92 12.42
CA LYS A 123 4.87 14.49 12.08
C LYS A 123 5.41 13.62 13.22
N ASN A 124 6.42 14.11 13.95
CA ASN A 124 7.03 13.42 15.09
C ASN A 124 6.09 13.18 16.26
N LYS A 125 4.96 13.89 16.35
CA LYS A 125 3.89 13.59 17.34
C LYS A 125 3.30 12.20 17.14
N PHE A 126 3.35 11.68 15.92
CA PHE A 126 2.87 10.35 15.55
C PHE A 126 4.02 9.33 15.44
N PHE A 127 5.28 9.76 15.58
CA PHE A 127 6.42 8.88 15.40
C PHE A 127 6.48 7.81 16.49
N THR A 128 6.35 6.55 16.08
CA THR A 128 6.47 5.40 16.98
C THR A 128 6.66 4.12 16.20
N ARG A 129 7.35 3.16 16.82
CA ARG A 129 7.45 1.77 16.34
C ARG A 129 6.50 0.82 17.07
N ASP A 130 5.79 1.31 18.09
CA ASP A 130 4.78 0.52 18.80
C ASP A 130 3.45 0.53 18.05
N VAL A 131 3.35 -0.32 17.04
CA VAL A 131 2.12 -0.56 16.27
C VAL A 131 1.11 -1.46 17.00
N ARG A 132 1.45 -1.97 18.20
CA ARG A 132 0.58 -2.87 18.96
C ARG A 132 -0.38 -2.10 19.86
N THR A 133 0.10 -1.02 20.49
CA THR A 133 -0.71 -0.22 21.41
C THR A 133 -1.25 1.07 20.79
N LYS A 134 -0.57 1.59 19.76
CA LYS A 134 -0.94 2.84 19.10
C LYS A 134 -1.82 2.58 17.88
N LYS A 135 -2.92 3.32 17.78
CA LYS A 135 -3.84 3.26 16.64
C LYS A 135 -3.39 4.11 15.45
N VAL A 136 -2.58 5.14 15.71
CA VAL A 136 -2.04 6.06 14.69
C VAL A 136 -0.53 6.08 14.87
N THR A 137 0.21 5.73 13.82
CA THR A 137 1.67 5.67 13.85
C THR A 137 2.26 6.19 12.57
N TYR A 138 3.30 7.00 12.70
CA TYR A 138 4.18 7.44 11.62
C TYR A 138 5.55 6.79 11.79
N ASN A 139 6.09 6.18 10.74
CA ASN A 139 7.48 5.74 10.73
C ASN A 139 7.99 5.46 9.31
N SER A 140 9.30 5.45 9.19
CA SER A 140 10.02 4.85 8.07
C SER A 140 10.28 3.37 8.43
N ASN A 141 9.65 2.47 7.67
CA ASN A 141 9.73 1.01 7.80
C ASN A 141 9.30 0.45 9.17
N PHE A 142 8.12 -0.15 9.27
CA PHE A 142 7.64 -0.76 10.53
C PHE A 142 8.54 -1.90 11.04
N ASN A 143 9.20 -2.62 10.13
CA ASN A 143 10.06 -3.78 10.39
C ASN A 143 11.57 -3.45 10.32
N LEU A 144 11.97 -2.18 10.50
CA LEU A 144 13.34 -1.69 10.28
C LEU A 144 14.45 -2.58 10.87
N TYR A 145 14.26 -3.10 12.09
CA TYR A 145 15.28 -3.90 12.79
C TYR A 145 15.24 -5.40 12.48
N SER A 146 14.14 -5.90 11.92
CA SER A 146 13.97 -7.31 11.57
C SER A 146 14.13 -7.58 10.06
N SER A 147 13.99 -6.54 9.25
CA SER A 147 14.17 -6.63 7.79
C SER A 147 15.66 -6.61 7.43
N PRO A 148 16.11 -7.46 6.48
CA PRO A 148 17.48 -7.42 5.98
C PRO A 148 17.78 -6.11 5.24
N GLU A 149 16.78 -5.53 4.57
CA GLU A 149 16.86 -4.24 3.88
C GLU A 149 15.65 -3.35 4.26
N ALA A 150 15.88 -2.03 4.27
CA ALA A 150 14.81 -1.05 4.48
C ALA A 150 14.26 -0.55 3.13
N ASN A 151 13.00 -0.18 3.13
CA ASN A 151 12.30 0.37 1.96
C ASN A 151 12.46 1.89 1.86
N TRP A 152 12.50 2.41 0.64
CA TRP A 152 12.52 3.84 0.32
C TRP A 152 11.13 4.48 0.41
N ARG A 153 10.55 4.50 1.62
CA ARG A 153 9.23 5.08 1.87
C ARG A 153 9.02 5.49 3.33
N ASP A 154 8.17 6.50 3.52
CA ASP A 154 7.54 6.76 4.80
C ASP A 154 6.13 6.21 4.84
N THR A 155 5.62 5.93 6.04
CA THR A 155 4.27 5.37 6.22
C THR A 155 3.56 5.99 7.41
N LEU A 156 2.33 6.45 7.17
CA LEU A 156 1.35 6.73 8.19
C LEU A 156 0.35 5.58 8.21
N LEU A 157 0.25 4.91 9.36
CA LEU A 157 -0.70 3.83 9.61
C LEU A 157 -1.79 4.33 10.56
N CYS A 158 -3.04 4.10 10.19
CA CYS A 158 -4.22 4.40 10.99
C CYS A 158 -5.16 3.19 11.07
N PHE A 159 -5.33 2.62 12.26
CA PHE A 159 -6.32 1.57 12.51
C PHE A 159 -7.70 2.21 12.73
N MET A 160 -8.59 2.07 11.76
CA MET A 160 -9.90 2.73 11.71
C MET A 160 -11.05 1.83 12.18
N ALA A 161 -10.84 0.52 12.26
CA ALA A 161 -11.83 -0.43 12.78
C ALA A 161 -11.16 -1.52 13.65
N PRO A 162 -11.86 -2.09 14.65
CA PRO A 162 -13.28 -1.87 14.96
C PRO A 162 -13.56 -0.55 15.69
N ASP A 163 -12.59 -0.03 16.43
CA ASP A 163 -12.71 1.20 17.19
C ASP A 163 -11.80 2.27 16.59
N PRO A 164 -12.30 3.22 15.79
CA PRO A 164 -11.47 4.28 15.22
C PRO A 164 -10.84 5.14 16.33
N PRO A 165 -9.72 5.84 16.04
CA PRO A 165 -9.18 6.84 16.96
C PRO A 165 -10.18 7.99 17.14
N LEU A 166 -10.15 8.66 18.29
CA LEU A 166 -10.85 9.93 18.41
C LEU A 166 -10.26 10.94 17.41
N PRO A 167 -11.07 11.85 16.83
CA PRO A 167 -10.60 12.75 15.79
C PRO A 167 -9.35 13.55 16.20
N GLU A 168 -9.25 14.01 17.44
CA GLU A 168 -8.10 14.75 17.97
C GLU A 168 -6.77 13.98 17.92
N TYR A 169 -6.81 12.64 17.83
CA TYR A 169 -5.62 11.78 17.69
C TYR A 169 -5.26 11.48 16.24
N LEU A 170 -6.03 11.95 15.26
CA LEU A 170 -5.68 11.90 13.85
C LEU A 170 -4.96 13.20 13.43
N PRO A 171 -4.07 13.14 12.41
CA PRO A 171 -3.44 14.34 11.87
C PRO A 171 -4.48 15.34 11.38
N GLU A 172 -4.42 16.56 11.90
CA GLU A 172 -5.44 17.58 11.66
C GLU A 172 -5.68 17.85 10.16
N VAL A 173 -4.61 17.87 9.37
CA VAL A 173 -4.64 18.18 7.92
C VAL A 173 -5.31 17.12 7.04
N SER A 174 -5.54 15.92 7.58
CA SER A 174 -6.14 14.79 6.86
C SER A 174 -7.21 14.04 7.67
N ARG A 175 -7.54 14.52 8.87
CA ARG A 175 -8.47 13.89 9.83
C ARG A 175 -9.82 13.58 9.21
N ASP A 176 -10.51 14.59 8.72
CA ASP A 176 -11.91 14.46 8.30
C ASP A 176 -12.02 13.56 7.08
N ILE A 177 -11.12 13.74 6.11
CA ILE A 177 -11.08 12.90 4.92
C ILE A 177 -10.68 11.46 5.23
N MET A 178 -9.74 11.23 6.15
CA MET A 178 -9.35 9.87 6.55
C MET A 178 -10.52 9.14 7.21
N MET A 179 -11.28 9.84 8.06
CA MET A 179 -12.50 9.29 8.64
C MET A 179 -13.54 8.98 7.58
N GLU A 180 -13.80 9.88 6.64
CA GLU A 180 -14.80 9.66 5.59
C GLU A 180 -14.38 8.55 4.62
N TYR A 181 -13.15 8.59 4.11
CA TYR A 181 -12.58 7.56 3.24
C TYR A 181 -12.63 6.18 3.91
N SER A 182 -12.35 6.09 5.22
CA SER A 182 -12.44 4.81 5.94
C SER A 182 -13.84 4.21 5.91
N LYS A 183 -14.90 5.02 6.03
CA LYS A 183 -16.29 4.53 5.94
C LYS A 183 -16.60 4.02 4.53
N GLN A 184 -16.18 4.77 3.52
CA GLN A 184 -16.40 4.42 2.11
C GLN A 184 -15.70 3.11 1.75
N VAL A 185 -14.44 2.94 2.17
CA VAL A 185 -13.67 1.71 1.96
C VAL A 185 -14.22 0.54 2.76
N MET A 186 -14.72 0.75 3.99
CA MET A 186 -15.41 -0.30 4.74
C MET A 186 -16.63 -0.83 3.98
N GLN A 187 -17.47 0.07 3.45
CA GLN A 187 -18.65 -0.33 2.66
C GLN A 187 -18.27 -1.10 1.39
N LEU A 188 -17.21 -0.66 0.70
CA LEU A 188 -16.68 -1.40 -0.44
C LEU A 188 -16.15 -2.78 0.00
N GLY A 189 -15.42 -2.84 1.11
CA GLY A 189 -14.90 -4.07 1.71
C GLY A 189 -16.00 -5.09 1.97
N TYR A 190 -17.08 -4.72 2.66
CA TYR A 190 -18.22 -5.59 2.89
C TYR A 190 -18.81 -6.14 1.59
N PHE A 191 -18.96 -5.29 0.57
CA PHE A 191 -19.46 -5.73 -0.73
C PHE A 191 -18.51 -6.72 -1.42
N LEU A 192 -17.20 -6.48 -1.36
CA LEU A 192 -16.19 -7.40 -1.89
C LEU A 192 -16.19 -8.74 -1.14
N PHE A 193 -16.29 -8.73 0.19
CA PHE A 193 -16.42 -9.95 0.99
C PHE A 193 -17.67 -10.75 0.63
N GLU A 194 -18.79 -10.09 0.36
CA GLU A 194 -20.02 -10.77 -0.08
C GLU A 194 -19.82 -11.46 -1.44
N LEU A 195 -19.17 -10.76 -2.39
CA LEU A 195 -18.86 -11.31 -3.71
C LEU A 195 -17.88 -12.49 -3.63
N LEU A 196 -16.86 -12.40 -2.78
CA LEU A 196 -15.87 -13.46 -2.54
C LEU A 196 -16.52 -14.68 -1.89
N SER A 197 -17.39 -14.48 -0.88
CA SER A 197 -18.13 -15.58 -0.25
C SER A 197 -18.98 -16.33 -1.28
N LYS A 198 -19.71 -15.60 -2.14
CA LYS A 198 -20.48 -16.20 -3.24
C LYS A 198 -19.59 -16.86 -4.28
N ALA A 199 -18.42 -16.31 -4.59
CA ALA A 199 -17.46 -16.90 -5.53
C ALA A 199 -16.95 -18.26 -5.06
N LEU A 200 -16.77 -18.41 -3.74
CA LEU A 200 -16.43 -19.66 -3.07
C LEU A 200 -17.61 -20.66 -2.99
N GLY A 201 -18.81 -20.27 -3.39
CA GLY A 201 -20.03 -21.09 -3.28
C GLY A 201 -20.61 -21.14 -1.87
N LEU A 202 -20.30 -20.14 -1.04
CA LEU A 202 -20.72 -20.04 0.36
C LEU A 202 -21.88 -19.07 0.53
N HIS A 203 -22.45 -19.03 1.74
CA HIS A 203 -23.44 -18.01 2.12
C HIS A 203 -22.84 -16.61 1.94
N PRO A 204 -23.61 -15.60 1.49
CA PRO A 204 -23.11 -14.24 1.24
C PRO A 204 -22.33 -13.65 2.42
N ASP A 205 -22.78 -13.94 3.63
CA ASP A 205 -22.23 -13.36 4.87
C ASP A 205 -21.08 -14.19 5.46
N HIS A 206 -20.67 -15.30 4.82
CA HIS A 206 -19.74 -16.27 5.42
C HIS A 206 -18.40 -15.66 5.87
N LEU A 207 -17.75 -14.86 5.02
CA LEU A 207 -16.49 -14.21 5.39
C LEU A 207 -16.71 -13.10 6.43
N GLU A 208 -17.87 -12.45 6.46
CA GLU A 208 -18.19 -11.48 7.49
C GLU A 208 -18.41 -12.16 8.86
N ASP A 209 -19.14 -13.26 8.90
CA ASP A 209 -19.37 -14.09 10.10
C ASP A 209 -18.05 -14.63 10.67
N MET A 210 -17.07 -14.88 9.80
CA MET A 210 -15.69 -15.23 10.19
C MET A 210 -14.87 -14.05 10.72
N ASN A 211 -15.45 -12.84 10.80
CA ASN A 211 -14.80 -11.59 11.18
C ASN A 211 -13.71 -11.13 10.21
N CYS A 212 -13.73 -11.54 8.94
CA CYS A 212 -12.72 -11.12 7.95
C CYS A 212 -12.75 -9.61 7.68
N ALA A 213 -13.93 -8.99 7.78
CA ALA A 213 -14.14 -7.55 7.61
C ALA A 213 -13.99 -6.74 8.92
N LYS A 214 -13.59 -7.37 10.04
CA LYS A 214 -13.64 -6.74 11.37
C LYS A 214 -12.64 -5.61 11.59
N LYS A 215 -11.50 -5.67 10.91
CA LYS A 215 -10.39 -4.73 11.10
C LYS A 215 -10.14 -3.98 9.81
N LEU A 216 -9.86 -2.69 9.94
CA LEU A 216 -9.40 -1.84 8.85
C LEU A 216 -8.18 -1.07 9.32
N GLY A 217 -7.06 -1.29 8.62
CA GLY A 217 -5.90 -0.42 8.68
C GLY A 217 -5.80 0.36 7.37
N ILE A 218 -5.57 1.66 7.47
CA ILE A 218 -5.21 2.50 6.33
C ILE A 218 -3.70 2.73 6.42
N LEU A 219 -2.98 2.31 5.38
CA LEU A 219 -1.55 2.58 5.22
C LEU A 219 -1.40 3.62 4.13
N SER A 220 -0.95 4.81 4.53
CA SER A 220 -0.62 5.90 3.61
C SER A 220 0.89 5.89 3.39
N HIS A 221 1.30 5.41 2.23
CA HIS A 221 2.71 5.34 1.83
C HIS A 221 3.12 6.58 1.06
N TYR A 222 4.29 7.14 1.40
CA TYR A 222 4.88 8.27 0.71
C TYR A 222 6.23 7.87 0.12
N TYR A 223 6.27 7.82 -1.21
CA TYR A 223 7.44 7.44 -1.99
C TYR A 223 8.07 8.70 -2.58
N LEU A 224 9.32 8.98 -2.22
CA LEU A 224 10.05 10.14 -2.72
C LEU A 224 11.00 9.75 -3.84
N ALA A 225 11.34 10.73 -4.68
CA ALA A 225 12.35 10.56 -5.71
C ALA A 225 13.66 10.03 -5.11
N CYS A 226 14.22 9.00 -5.72
CA CYS A 226 15.45 8.37 -5.29
C CYS A 226 16.56 8.64 -6.32
N PRO A 227 17.76 9.07 -5.90
CA PRO A 227 18.86 9.33 -6.82
C PRO A 227 19.48 8.04 -7.40
N GLN A 228 19.22 6.88 -6.80
CA GLN A 228 19.74 5.57 -7.19
C GLN A 228 18.64 4.50 -7.09
N LEU A 229 17.63 4.62 -7.96
CA LEU A 229 16.44 3.76 -7.97
C LEU A 229 16.82 2.27 -8.14
N GLU A 230 17.89 1.97 -8.86
CA GLU A 230 18.40 0.62 -9.09
C GLU A 230 18.93 -0.08 -7.84
N LEU A 231 19.17 0.67 -6.76
CA LEU A 231 19.68 0.13 -5.49
C LEU A 231 18.58 -0.05 -4.46
N THR A 232 17.36 0.43 -4.69
CA THR A 232 16.34 0.44 -3.64
C THR A 232 14.95 0.10 -4.13
N LEU A 233 14.08 -0.31 -3.20
CA LEU A 233 12.69 -0.61 -3.46
C LEU A 233 11.78 0.27 -2.61
N GLY A 234 10.69 0.75 -3.21
CA GLY A 234 9.62 1.41 -2.46
C GLY A 234 8.95 0.44 -1.49
N THR A 235 8.75 -0.81 -1.89
CA THR A 235 8.29 -1.90 -1.03
C THR A 235 8.96 -3.21 -1.44
N THR A 236 9.57 -3.91 -0.49
CA THR A 236 10.12 -5.25 -0.67
C THR A 236 9.06 -6.22 -1.11
N LYS A 237 9.47 -7.25 -1.85
CA LYS A 237 8.61 -8.37 -2.24
C LYS A 237 7.93 -8.99 -1.01
N HIS A 238 6.62 -9.14 -1.09
CA HIS A 238 5.82 -9.74 -0.03
C HIS A 238 4.51 -10.25 -0.61
N SER A 239 3.78 -10.98 0.22
CA SER A 239 2.34 -11.17 0.08
C SER A 239 1.69 -10.50 1.27
N ASP A 240 0.54 -9.86 1.05
CA ASP A 240 -0.23 -9.27 2.14
C ASP A 240 -0.69 -10.35 3.12
N ASN A 241 -0.78 -9.97 4.39
CA ASN A 241 -1.18 -10.85 5.48
C ASN A 241 -2.62 -10.58 5.96
N ASP A 242 -3.37 -9.77 5.23
CA ASP A 242 -4.78 -9.48 5.45
C ASP A 242 -5.68 -10.37 4.55
N PHE A 243 -6.97 -10.04 4.47
CA PHE A 243 -7.92 -10.80 3.66
C PHE A 243 -8.00 -10.26 2.22
N PRO A 244 -8.55 -9.05 2.00
CA PRO A 244 -8.21 -8.28 0.81
C PRO A 244 -7.64 -6.90 1.16
N THR A 245 -6.58 -6.52 0.46
CA THR A 245 -6.11 -5.13 0.39
C THR A 245 -6.85 -4.38 -0.72
N VAL A 246 -7.32 -3.17 -0.42
CA VAL A 246 -7.83 -2.20 -1.41
C VAL A 246 -6.79 -1.09 -1.57
N LEU A 247 -6.19 -1.01 -2.76
CA LEU A 247 -5.14 -0.04 -3.06
C LEU A 247 -5.67 1.12 -3.91
N LEU A 248 -5.39 2.34 -3.46
CA LEU A 248 -5.55 3.56 -4.25
C LEU A 248 -4.16 4.10 -4.62
N GLN A 249 -3.87 4.19 -5.92
CA GLN A 249 -2.60 4.72 -6.43
C GLN A 249 -2.73 6.18 -6.87
N ASP A 250 -1.60 6.86 -6.96
CA ASP A 250 -1.50 8.15 -7.64
C ASP A 250 -1.41 7.98 -9.17
N GLN A 251 -1.12 9.07 -9.88
CA GLN A 251 -1.00 9.07 -11.34
C GLN A 251 0.38 8.59 -11.84
N ILE A 252 1.30 8.20 -10.94
CA ILE A 252 2.66 7.75 -11.29
C ILE A 252 2.69 6.22 -11.31
N GLY A 253 2.06 5.57 -10.32
CA GLY A 253 1.99 4.11 -10.24
C GLY A 253 3.21 3.48 -9.57
N GLY A 254 3.80 2.46 -10.20
CA GLY A 254 4.96 1.73 -9.66
C GLY A 254 4.63 0.46 -8.88
N LEU A 255 3.36 0.05 -8.85
CA LEU A 255 2.99 -1.28 -8.35
C LEU A 255 3.37 -2.34 -9.40
N GLN A 256 4.05 -3.38 -8.93
CA GLN A 256 4.30 -4.59 -9.69
C GLN A 256 3.70 -5.79 -8.97
N VAL A 257 3.07 -6.69 -9.72
CA VAL A 257 2.55 -7.97 -9.22
C VAL A 257 3.29 -9.12 -9.89
N HIS A 258 3.45 -10.24 -9.19
CA HIS A 258 4.24 -11.35 -9.69
C HIS A 258 3.37 -12.57 -10.02
N GLN A 259 3.41 -13.00 -11.29
CA GLN A 259 2.87 -14.28 -11.74
C GLN A 259 3.87 -14.91 -12.73
N ASN A 260 4.79 -15.73 -12.20
CA ASN A 260 5.99 -16.26 -12.89
C ASN A 260 7.02 -15.21 -13.34
N GLN A 261 6.59 -13.97 -13.56
CA GLN A 261 7.38 -12.78 -13.83
C GLN A 261 6.72 -11.57 -13.16
N TRP A 262 7.50 -10.49 -12.96
CA TRP A 262 6.98 -9.21 -12.51
C TRP A 262 6.22 -8.50 -13.64
N VAL A 263 5.06 -7.95 -13.31
CA VAL A 263 4.14 -7.30 -14.24
C VAL A 263 3.75 -5.95 -13.65
N ASP A 264 3.96 -4.88 -14.40
CA ASP A 264 3.50 -3.55 -14.02
C ASP A 264 1.97 -3.50 -14.01
N VAL A 265 1.40 -2.97 -12.92
CA VAL A 265 -0.03 -2.73 -12.85
C VAL A 265 -0.33 -1.42 -13.57
N PRO A 266 -1.11 -1.44 -14.67
CA PRO A 266 -1.44 -0.21 -15.37
C PRO A 266 -2.36 0.65 -14.49
N LEU A 267 -2.20 1.96 -14.60
CA LEU A 267 -3.15 2.90 -14.02
C LEU A 267 -4.51 2.69 -14.67
N THR A 268 -5.56 2.47 -13.88
CA THR A 268 -6.91 2.37 -14.44
C THR A 268 -7.32 3.75 -14.94
N PRO A 269 -7.71 3.91 -16.22
CA PRO A 269 -8.37 5.14 -16.64
C PRO A 269 -9.70 5.20 -15.88
N VAL A 270 -9.82 6.15 -14.95
CA VAL A 270 -11.06 6.35 -14.18
C VAL A 270 -12.14 6.79 -15.19
N PRO A 271 -13.20 6.00 -15.43
CA PRO A 271 -14.34 6.47 -16.20
C PRO A 271 -15.07 7.50 -15.33
N TRP A 272 -15.35 8.65 -15.91
CA TRP A 272 -16.05 9.78 -15.30
C TRP A 272 -17.51 9.46 -15.01
#